data_AF-A0A1I7T7L5-F1
#
_entry.id   AF-A0A1I7T7L5-F1
#
_cell.length_a   1.000
_cell.length_b   1.000
_cell.length_c   1.000
_cell.angle_alpha   90.00
_cell.angle_beta   90.00
_cell.angle_gamma   90.00
#
_symmetry.space_group_name_H-M   'P 1'
#
loop_
_entity.id
_entity.type
_entity.pdbx_description
1 polymer ?
#
loop_
_entity_poly.entity_id
_entity_poly.type
_entity_poly.pdbx_seq_one_letter_code
_entity_poly.pdbx_strand_id
1 'polypeptide(L)'
;MLFFFGDYIHLNLPNSGLVTSFCAGIEPNRVFSLILVYAYSTNFGVICCPFMVCLMRLIILISPRHHERYCQYLKNWFAIPFIFLVPLALTSFNITTTGYCKQLNYPYDFGSIILYEGDDYARINIYIHLSFSCCLFVTNTLMTFFMFYKLRMTHNSSTSNNTKRLTRKAEFSLFLAIVSSVVPFITNSICSTVFLINRDSWESVLFLRPIGNDFETTMMPWVLFLSHPMFRSKKTSAKISTVSMSGTLQMRKKSSVSKVV
;
A
#
# COMPACT_ATOMS: atom_id res chain seq x y z
N MET A 1 3.42 7.59 -6.37
CA MET A 1 3.85 8.78 -7.14
C MET A 1 3.36 10.08 -6.52
N LEU A 2 2.04 10.29 -6.35
CA LEU A 2 1.52 11.50 -5.68
C LEU A 2 2.07 11.71 -4.27
N PHE A 3 2.20 10.62 -3.51
CA PHE A 3 2.84 10.60 -2.19
C PHE A 3 4.30 11.09 -2.23
N PHE A 4 5.15 10.51 -3.09
CA PHE A 4 6.54 10.93 -3.24
C PHE A 4 6.68 12.41 -3.61
N PHE A 5 5.79 12.92 -4.47
CA PHE A 5 5.82 14.33 -4.83
C PHE A 5 5.41 15.24 -3.66
N GLY A 6 4.41 14.83 -2.86
CA GLY A 6 4.01 15.54 -1.65
C GLY A 6 5.09 15.55 -0.58
N ASP A 7 5.71 14.40 -0.32
CA ASP A 7 6.77 14.25 0.68
C ASP A 7 8.05 14.97 0.26
N TYR A 8 8.36 14.98 -1.06
CA TYR A 8 9.48 15.72 -1.59
C TYR A 8 9.33 17.24 -1.41
N ILE A 9 8.14 17.80 -1.70
CA ILE A 9 7.88 19.24 -1.56
C ILE A 9 7.79 19.65 -0.09
N HIS A 10 7.24 18.80 0.77
CA HIS A 10 6.99 19.12 2.17
C HIS A 10 8.19 18.90 3.09
N LEU A 11 8.98 17.84 2.88
CA LEU A 11 10.11 17.47 3.75
C LEU A 11 11.47 17.60 3.07
N ASN A 12 11.66 17.08 1.85
CA ASN A 12 12.99 17.05 1.23
C ASN A 12 13.46 18.42 0.72
N LEU A 13 12.56 19.19 0.09
CA LEU A 13 12.87 20.53 -0.42
C LEU A 13 13.22 21.50 0.72
N PRO A 14 12.45 21.57 1.83
CA PRO A 14 12.73 22.48 2.93
C PRO A 14 13.93 22.03 3.80
N ASN A 15 14.14 20.72 3.97
CA ASN A 15 15.29 20.20 4.72
C ASN A 15 16.63 20.40 3.99
N SER A 16 16.62 20.52 2.65
CA SER A 16 17.85 20.72 1.84
C SER A 16 18.47 22.12 1.98
N GLY A 17 17.79 23.06 2.64
CA GLY A 17 18.27 24.42 2.80
C GLY A 17 18.19 25.29 1.53
N LEU A 18 17.58 24.78 0.45
CA LEU A 18 17.44 25.55 -0.80
C LEU A 18 16.35 26.63 -0.71
N VAL A 19 15.34 26.42 0.14
CA VAL A 19 14.18 27.32 0.28
C VAL A 19 14.34 28.26 1.47
N THR A 20 15.47 28.19 2.19
CA THR A 20 15.70 28.90 3.46
C THR A 20 15.65 30.42 3.32
N SER A 21 16.35 30.96 2.31
CA SER A 21 16.38 32.39 2.02
C SER A 21 15.04 32.92 1.54
N PHE A 22 14.27 32.09 0.84
CA PHE A 22 12.92 32.41 0.37
C PHE A 22 11.90 32.40 1.52
N CYS A 23 11.97 31.40 2.42
CA CYS A 23 11.15 31.32 3.64
C CYS A 23 11.44 32.49 4.61
N ALA A 24 12.69 32.95 4.70
CA ALA A 24 13.06 34.05 5.60
C ALA A 24 12.52 35.43 5.17
N GLY A 25 12.16 35.59 3.89
CA GLY A 25 11.67 36.85 3.32
C GLY A 25 10.15 36.94 3.14
N ILE A 26 9.39 35.90 3.51
CA ILE A 26 7.96 35.78 3.20
C ILE A 26 7.14 35.69 4.48
N GLU A 27 6.15 36.57 4.60
CA GLU A 27 5.14 36.55 5.66
C GLU A 27 4.26 35.28 5.60
N PRO A 28 3.69 34.82 6.73
CA PRO A 28 2.89 33.60 6.78
C PRO A 28 1.77 33.60 5.74
N ASN A 29 1.80 32.63 4.83
CA ASN A 29 0.93 32.59 3.66
C ASN A 29 0.10 31.30 3.64
N ARG A 30 -1.16 31.40 3.19
CA ARG A 30 -2.07 30.26 3.01
C ARG A 30 -1.57 29.23 1.98
N VAL A 31 -0.68 29.63 1.08
CA VAL A 31 -0.04 28.73 0.11
C VAL A 31 0.77 27.64 0.82
N PHE A 32 1.49 27.96 1.89
CA PHE A 32 2.24 26.97 2.67
C PHE A 32 1.33 25.97 3.38
N SER A 33 0.17 26.44 3.85
CA SER A 33 -0.87 25.58 4.43
C SER A 33 -1.45 24.59 3.41
N LEU A 34 -1.70 25.04 2.17
CA LEU A 34 -2.16 24.14 1.09
C LEU A 34 -1.14 23.04 0.76
N ILE A 35 0.15 23.37 0.76
CA ILE A 35 1.22 22.38 0.57
C ILE A 35 1.21 21.34 1.71
N LEU A 36 1.01 21.80 2.94
CA LEU A 36 0.90 20.95 4.12
C LEU A 36 -0.31 20.02 4.06
N VAL A 37 -1.48 20.55 3.70
CA VAL A 37 -2.73 19.80 3.50
C VAL A 37 -2.54 18.72 2.43
N TYR A 38 -1.88 19.05 1.32
CA TYR A 38 -1.56 18.09 0.27
C TYR A 38 -0.63 16.97 0.76
N ALA A 39 0.42 17.31 1.52
CA ALA A 39 1.35 16.34 2.09
C ALA A 39 0.67 15.42 3.12
N TYR A 40 -0.17 15.96 4.00
CA TYR A 40 -0.96 15.15 4.93
C TYR A 40 -1.98 14.27 4.20
N SER A 41 -2.69 14.82 3.22
CA SER A 41 -3.68 14.08 2.44
C SER A 41 -3.05 12.88 1.72
N THR A 42 -1.84 13.04 1.19
CA THR A 42 -1.14 11.93 0.53
C THR A 42 -0.61 10.90 1.54
N ASN A 43 -0.13 11.32 2.71
CA ASN A 43 0.25 10.41 3.81
C ASN A 43 -0.93 9.53 4.27
N PHE A 44 -2.09 10.13 4.55
CA PHE A 44 -3.30 9.39 4.92
C PHE A 44 -3.74 8.42 3.81
N GLY A 45 -3.57 8.82 2.54
CA GLY A 45 -3.85 7.95 1.39
C GLY A 45 -2.96 6.70 1.33
N VAL A 46 -1.67 6.83 1.69
CA VAL A 46 -0.75 5.68 1.75
C VAL A 46 -1.17 4.70 2.83
N ILE A 47 -1.49 5.17 4.04
CA ILE A 47 -1.91 4.31 5.15
C ILE A 47 -3.21 3.54 4.80
N CYS A 48 -4.08 4.11 3.97
CA CYS A 48 -5.29 3.43 3.49
C CYS A 48 -5.01 2.30 2.49
N CYS A 49 -3.90 2.33 1.76
CA CYS A 49 -3.58 1.36 0.71
C CYS A 49 -3.50 -0.11 1.21
N PRO A 50 -2.76 -0.44 2.29
CA PRO A 50 -2.71 -1.81 2.78
C PRO A 50 -4.08 -2.34 3.21
N PHE A 51 -4.92 -1.50 3.82
CA PHE A 51 -6.30 -1.84 4.16
C PHE A 51 -7.11 -2.26 2.92
N MET A 52 -7.04 -1.46 1.85
CA MET A 52 -7.72 -1.78 0.60
C MET A 52 -7.21 -3.09 -0.02
N VAL A 53 -5.89 -3.32 -0.01
CA VAL A 53 -5.30 -4.56 -0.53
C VAL A 53 -5.78 -5.78 0.26
N CYS A 54 -5.80 -5.70 1.59
CA CYS A 54 -6.32 -6.77 2.45
C CYS A 54 -7.80 -7.04 2.18
N LEU A 55 -8.59 -5.98 1.98
CA LEU A 55 -10.01 -6.10 1.64
C LEU A 55 -10.25 -6.77 0.29
N MET A 56 -9.47 -6.41 -0.73
CA MET A 56 -9.52 -7.09 -2.03
C MET A 56 -9.17 -8.57 -1.91
N ARG A 57 -8.11 -8.91 -1.16
CA ARG A 57 -7.68 -10.30 -0.94
C ARG A 57 -8.75 -11.12 -0.20
N LEU A 58 -9.41 -10.52 0.79
CA LEU A 58 -10.49 -11.15 1.53
C LEU A 58 -11.67 -11.49 0.61
N ILE A 59 -12.08 -10.57 -0.27
CA ILE A 59 -13.19 -10.80 -1.21
C ILE A 59 -12.87 -11.92 -2.18
N ILE A 60 -11.66 -11.95 -2.74
CA ILE A 60 -11.21 -13.02 -3.64
C ILE A 60 -11.26 -14.37 -2.91
N LEU A 61 -10.88 -14.42 -1.63
CA LEU A 61 -10.93 -15.63 -0.81
C LEU A 61 -12.37 -16.04 -0.45
N ILE A 62 -13.28 -15.09 -0.24
CA ILE A 62 -14.69 -15.38 0.08
C ILE A 62 -15.46 -15.84 -1.16
N SER A 63 -15.31 -15.16 -2.29
CA SER A 63 -16.10 -15.39 -3.50
C SER A 63 -15.20 -15.48 -4.75
N PRO A 64 -14.62 -16.66 -5.04
CA PRO A 64 -13.75 -16.86 -6.21
C PRO A 64 -14.55 -16.87 -7.54
N ARG A 65 -15.84 -17.23 -7.51
CA ARG A 65 -16.67 -17.41 -8.73
C ARG A 65 -17.13 -16.11 -9.38
N HIS A 66 -17.32 -15.04 -8.61
CA HIS A 66 -17.80 -13.74 -9.12
C HIS A 66 -16.84 -12.60 -8.77
N HIS A 67 -15.56 -12.91 -8.57
CA HIS A 67 -14.56 -11.97 -8.07
C HIS A 67 -14.44 -10.70 -8.93
N GLU A 68 -14.55 -10.79 -10.26
CA GLU A 68 -14.40 -9.62 -11.14
C GLU A 68 -15.49 -8.56 -10.91
N ARG A 69 -16.76 -8.97 -10.82
CA ARG A 69 -17.89 -8.04 -10.65
C ARG A 69 -17.87 -7.40 -9.27
N TYR A 70 -17.57 -8.17 -8.21
CA TYR A 70 -17.47 -7.64 -6.85
C TYR A 70 -16.22 -6.77 -6.65
N CYS A 71 -15.07 -7.14 -7.20
CA CYS A 71 -13.87 -6.32 -7.12
C CYS A 71 -14.01 -5.01 -7.91
N GLN A 72 -14.64 -5.02 -9.07
CA GLN A 72 -14.91 -3.79 -9.83
C GLN A 72 -15.88 -2.87 -9.07
N TYR A 73 -16.99 -3.42 -8.56
CA TYR A 73 -17.96 -2.64 -7.80
C TYR A 73 -17.34 -2.04 -6.54
N LEU A 74 -16.60 -2.86 -5.77
CA LEU A 74 -15.90 -2.39 -4.58
C LEU A 74 -14.84 -1.33 -4.93
N LYS A 75 -14.04 -1.53 -5.97
CA LYS A 75 -13.00 -0.57 -6.34
C LYS A 75 -13.62 0.78 -6.72
N ASN A 76 -14.63 0.79 -7.57
CA ASN A 76 -15.26 2.03 -8.04
C ASN A 76 -16.14 2.70 -6.98
N TRP A 77 -16.93 1.92 -6.25
CA TRP A 77 -17.93 2.45 -5.33
C TRP A 77 -17.39 2.71 -3.93
N PHE A 78 -16.36 1.97 -3.50
CA PHE A 78 -15.86 2.03 -2.12
C PHE A 78 -14.41 2.49 -2.06
N ALA A 79 -13.49 1.85 -2.78
CA ALA A 79 -12.05 2.13 -2.63
C ALA A 79 -11.66 3.52 -3.14
N ILE A 80 -12.09 3.91 -4.35
CA ILE A 80 -11.77 5.22 -4.94
C ILE A 80 -12.32 6.38 -4.10
N PRO A 81 -13.62 6.41 -3.74
CA PRO A 81 -14.14 7.50 -2.92
C PRO A 81 -13.56 7.46 -1.50
N PHE A 82 -13.34 6.29 -0.90
CA PHE A 82 -12.76 6.22 0.45
C PHE A 82 -11.32 6.76 0.49
N ILE A 83 -10.47 6.41 -0.48
CA ILE A 83 -9.08 6.89 -0.56
C ILE A 83 -9.00 8.40 -0.76
N PHE A 84 -9.98 9.04 -1.41
CA PHE A 84 -9.94 10.48 -1.65
C PHE A 84 -10.71 11.29 -0.58
N LEU A 85 -11.89 10.80 -0.18
CA LEU A 85 -12.78 11.47 0.76
C LEU A 85 -12.22 11.45 2.19
N VAL A 86 -11.63 10.34 2.63
CA VAL A 86 -11.14 10.22 4.01
C VAL A 86 -9.96 11.16 4.27
N PRO A 87 -8.90 11.20 3.44
CA PRO A 87 -7.83 12.16 3.63
C PRO A 87 -8.29 13.62 3.54
N LEU A 88 -9.26 13.93 2.66
CA LEU A 88 -9.79 15.28 2.50
C LEU A 88 -10.63 15.71 3.71
N ALA A 89 -11.43 14.79 4.27
CA ALA A 89 -12.18 15.05 5.49
C ALA A 89 -11.27 15.27 6.70
N LEU A 90 -10.23 14.43 6.86
CA LEU A 90 -9.28 14.54 7.97
C LEU A 90 -8.40 15.79 7.89
N THR A 91 -8.09 16.26 6.67
CA THR A 91 -7.27 17.47 6.46
C THR A 91 -8.08 18.77 6.34
N SER A 92 -9.41 18.69 6.29
CA SER A 92 -10.28 19.86 6.14
C SER A 92 -10.12 20.91 7.24
N PHE A 93 -9.78 20.48 8.47
CA PHE A 93 -9.51 21.36 9.60
C PHE A 93 -8.22 22.18 9.44
N ASN A 94 -7.26 21.72 8.63
CA ASN A 94 -6.01 22.45 8.37
C ASN A 94 -6.16 23.54 7.31
N ILE A 95 -7.24 23.54 6.52
CA ILE A 95 -7.43 24.53 5.43
C ILE A 95 -7.55 25.96 6.00
N THR A 96 -7.95 26.12 7.25
CA THR A 96 -8.14 27.41 7.90
C THR A 96 -6.87 27.95 8.58
N THR A 97 -5.81 27.14 8.72
CA THR A 97 -4.57 27.58 9.39
C THR A 97 -3.61 28.29 8.46
N THR A 98 -2.77 29.16 9.02
CA THR A 98 -1.66 29.82 8.34
C THR A 98 -0.37 29.03 8.57
N GLY A 99 0.28 28.58 7.48
CA GLY A 99 1.58 27.92 7.56
C GLY A 99 2.72 28.94 7.69
N TYR A 100 3.70 28.63 8.53
CA TYR A 100 4.94 29.40 8.68
C TYR A 100 6.17 28.49 8.62
N CYS A 101 7.34 29.08 8.39
CA CYS A 101 8.61 28.38 8.29
C CYS A 101 9.25 28.31 9.68
N LYS A 102 9.59 27.11 10.16
CA LYS A 102 10.32 26.90 11.42
C LYS A 102 11.65 26.20 11.13
N GLN A 103 12.73 26.68 11.74
CA GLN A 103 14.03 26.05 11.64
C GLN A 103 14.07 24.75 12.48
N LEU A 104 14.66 23.69 11.93
CA LEU A 104 14.94 22.46 12.68
C LEU A 104 16.20 22.66 13.55
N ASN A 105 16.16 22.13 14.76
CA ASN A 105 17.33 22.02 15.63
C ASN A 105 18.08 20.70 15.35
N TYR A 106 19.13 20.46 16.14
CA TYR A 106 20.03 19.31 16.03
C TYR A 106 19.24 17.98 15.91
N PRO A 107 19.50 17.11 14.91
CA PRO A 107 20.77 16.88 14.20
C PRO A 107 20.85 17.46 12.77
N TYR A 108 19.94 18.34 12.36
CA TYR A 108 19.98 18.91 11.01
C TYR A 108 20.88 20.14 10.94
N ASP A 109 21.51 20.35 9.78
CA ASP A 109 22.39 21.49 9.54
C ASP A 109 21.63 22.83 9.62
N PHE A 110 22.37 23.88 9.98
CA PHE A 110 21.85 25.25 10.05
C PHE A 110 21.32 25.67 8.68
N GLY A 111 20.02 25.96 8.59
CA GLY A 111 19.32 26.30 7.34
C GLY A 111 18.29 25.27 6.88
N SER A 112 18.18 24.12 7.56
CA SER A 112 17.04 23.21 7.38
C SER A 112 15.76 23.81 7.98
N ILE A 113 14.70 23.90 7.18
CA ILE A 113 13.41 24.47 7.58
C ILE A 113 12.33 23.40 7.41
N ILE A 114 11.31 23.44 8.26
CA ILE A 114 10.04 22.74 8.05
C ILE A 114 8.89 23.73 7.94
N LEU A 115 7.91 23.39 7.11
CA LEU A 115 6.62 24.06 7.06
C LEU A 115 5.80 23.62 8.27
N TYR A 116 5.33 24.58 9.06
CA TYR A 116 4.70 24.35 10.34
C TYR A 116 3.39 25.13 10.48
N GLU A 117 2.37 24.53 11.05
CA GLU A 117 0.99 25.07 11.13
C GLU A 117 0.57 25.56 12.53
N GLY A 118 1.52 25.63 13.45
CA GLY A 118 1.28 25.95 14.85
C GLY A 118 1.25 24.71 15.75
N ASP A 119 1.63 24.89 17.03
CA ASP A 119 1.82 23.79 17.98
C ASP A 119 0.53 23.01 18.27
N ASP A 120 -0.59 23.71 18.46
CA ASP A 120 -1.87 23.08 18.78
C ASP A 120 -2.43 22.26 17.61
N TYR A 121 -2.36 22.82 16.39
CA TYR A 121 -2.82 22.14 15.17
C TYR A 121 -1.94 20.92 14.84
N ALA A 122 -0.61 21.07 14.93
CA ALA A 122 0.32 19.97 14.70
C ALA A 122 0.07 18.81 15.68
N ARG A 123 -0.19 19.12 16.96
CA ARG A 123 -0.53 18.10 17.98
C ARG A 123 -1.83 17.38 17.63
N ILE A 124 -2.88 18.11 17.25
CA ILE A 124 -4.16 17.52 16.84
C ILE A 124 -3.97 16.59 15.63
N ASN A 125 -3.23 17.04 14.62
CA ASN A 125 -2.99 16.22 13.42
C ASN A 125 -2.20 14.96 13.71
N ILE A 126 -1.25 15.01 14.62
CA ILE A 126 -0.48 13.83 15.04
C ILE A 126 -1.35 12.86 15.84
N TYR A 127 -2.25 13.36 16.70
CA TYR A 127 -3.25 12.51 17.34
C TYR A 127 -4.19 11.83 16.33
N ILE A 128 -4.71 12.59 15.36
CA ILE A 128 -5.55 12.06 14.28
C ILE A 128 -4.79 11.01 13.47
N HIS A 129 -3.54 11.31 13.10
CA HIS A 129 -2.68 10.40 12.36
C HIS A 129 -2.41 9.09 13.10
N LEU A 130 -2.06 9.19 14.39
CA LEU A 130 -1.81 8.02 15.23
C LEU A 130 -3.08 7.18 15.43
N SER A 131 -4.20 7.83 15.74
CA SER A 131 -5.49 7.16 15.92
C SER A 131 -5.92 6.41 14.66
N PHE A 132 -5.87 7.09 13.52
CA PHE A 132 -6.22 6.50 12.23
C PHE A 132 -5.30 5.33 11.85
N SER A 133 -3.99 5.48 12.05
CA SER A 133 -3.00 4.43 11.81
C SER A 133 -3.27 3.20 12.68
N CYS A 134 -3.58 3.38 13.96
CA CYS A 134 -3.95 2.30 14.87
C CYS A 134 -5.23 1.59 14.43
N CYS A 135 -6.29 2.33 14.07
CA CYS A 135 -7.54 1.74 13.58
C CYS A 135 -7.32 0.91 12.31
N LEU A 136 -6.55 1.42 11.36
CA LEU A 136 -6.25 0.69 10.11
C LEU A 136 -5.34 -0.52 10.35
N PHE A 137 -4.40 -0.44 11.28
CA PHE A 137 -3.55 -1.59 11.63
C PHE A 137 -4.34 -2.72 12.29
N VAL A 138 -5.23 -2.38 13.24
CA VAL A 138 -6.10 -3.36 13.91
C VAL A 138 -7.04 -4.03 12.91
N THR A 139 -7.70 -3.26 12.06
CA THR A 139 -8.61 -3.82 11.04
C THR A 139 -7.87 -4.71 10.04
N ASN A 140 -6.69 -4.31 9.55
CA ASN A 140 -5.85 -5.15 8.68
C ASN A 140 -5.46 -6.48 9.33
N THR A 141 -5.08 -6.44 10.61
CA THR A 141 -4.69 -7.62 11.38
C THR A 141 -5.88 -8.56 11.56
N LEU A 142 -7.05 -8.05 11.93
CA LEU A 142 -8.28 -8.83 12.08
C LEU A 142 -8.71 -9.48 10.75
N MET A 143 -8.69 -8.74 9.65
CA MET A 143 -9.01 -9.28 8.32
C MET A 143 -8.05 -10.39 7.92
N THR A 144 -6.75 -10.20 8.17
CA THR A 144 -5.74 -11.20 7.84
C THR A 144 -5.86 -12.45 8.72
N PHE A 145 -6.17 -12.28 10.00
CA PHE A 145 -6.45 -13.39 10.91
C PHE A 145 -7.66 -14.21 10.44
N PHE A 146 -8.75 -13.54 10.05
CA PHE A 146 -9.93 -14.20 9.48
C PHE A 146 -9.60 -14.96 8.19
N MET A 147 -8.80 -14.35 7.30
CA MET A 147 -8.33 -15.03 6.08
C MET A 147 -7.51 -16.28 6.41
N PHE A 148 -6.59 -16.19 7.37
CA PHE A 148 -5.77 -17.32 7.81
C PHE A 148 -6.64 -18.44 8.40
N TYR A 149 -7.60 -18.08 9.28
CA TYR A 149 -8.55 -19.04 9.86
C TYR A 149 -9.33 -19.81 8.78
N LYS A 150 -9.92 -19.10 7.81
CA LYS A 150 -10.66 -19.73 6.70
C LYS A 150 -9.75 -20.63 5.85
N LEU A 151 -8.52 -20.20 5.62
CA LEU A 151 -7.53 -20.94 4.84
C LEU A 151 -7.14 -22.26 5.53
N ARG A 152 -6.98 -22.25 6.86
CA ARG A 152 -6.72 -23.45 7.68
C ARG A 152 -7.92 -24.38 7.74
N MET A 153 -9.13 -23.84 7.86
CA MET A 153 -10.36 -24.65 7.83
C MET A 153 -10.56 -25.38 6.50
N THR A 154 -10.09 -24.79 5.39
CA THR A 154 -10.14 -25.42 4.06
C THR A 154 -9.05 -26.49 3.85
N HIS A 155 -7.98 -26.46 4.65
CA HIS A 155 -6.87 -27.41 4.59
C HIS A 155 -7.23 -28.73 5.30
N ASN A 156 -8.15 -29.50 4.70
CA ASN A 156 -8.46 -30.85 5.15
C ASN A 156 -7.51 -31.89 4.51
N SER A 157 -7.24 -33.00 5.21
CA SER A 157 -6.21 -34.00 4.87
C SER A 157 -6.36 -34.62 3.46
N SER A 158 -7.58 -34.65 2.93
CA SER A 158 -7.93 -35.15 1.58
C SER A 158 -7.64 -34.18 0.43
N THR A 159 -6.95 -33.07 0.69
CA THR A 159 -6.68 -32.04 -0.32
C THR A 159 -5.49 -32.39 -1.22
N SER A 160 -5.62 -32.18 -2.54
CA SER A 160 -4.58 -32.50 -3.54
C SER A 160 -3.25 -31.78 -3.27
N ASN A 161 -2.12 -32.39 -3.68
CA ASN A 161 -0.78 -31.79 -3.54
C ASN A 161 -0.64 -30.42 -4.23
N ASN A 162 -1.33 -30.23 -5.37
CA ASN A 162 -1.35 -28.95 -6.07
C ASN A 162 -2.07 -27.86 -5.25
N THR A 163 -3.21 -28.21 -4.65
CA THR A 163 -3.97 -27.31 -3.79
C THR A 163 -3.18 -26.96 -2.53
N LYS A 164 -2.50 -27.94 -1.89
CA LYS A 164 -1.60 -27.68 -0.74
C LYS A 164 -0.50 -26.68 -1.06
N ARG A 165 0.12 -26.78 -2.25
CA ARG A 165 1.14 -25.83 -2.72
C ARG A 165 0.58 -24.42 -2.95
N LEU A 166 -0.62 -24.31 -3.52
CA LEU A 166 -1.32 -23.04 -3.70
C LEU A 166 -1.67 -22.39 -2.36
N THR A 167 -2.18 -23.17 -1.41
CA THR A 167 -2.51 -22.72 -0.05
C THR A 167 -1.27 -22.23 0.70
N ARG A 168 -0.16 -22.99 0.68
CA ARG A 168 1.11 -22.56 1.30
C ARG A 168 1.65 -21.27 0.68
N LYS A 169 1.49 -21.09 -0.63
CA LYS A 169 1.86 -19.84 -1.31
C LYS A 169 0.98 -18.67 -0.86
N ALA A 170 -0.32 -18.90 -0.66
CA ALA A 170 -1.24 -17.91 -0.12
C ALA A 170 -0.92 -17.54 1.33
N GLU A 171 -0.61 -18.53 2.19
CA GLU A 171 -0.14 -18.30 3.57
C GLU A 171 1.13 -17.43 3.58
N PHE A 172 2.10 -17.73 2.72
CA PHE A 172 3.33 -16.93 2.61
C PHE A 172 3.07 -15.49 2.14
N SER A 173 2.14 -15.30 1.19
CA SER A 173 1.72 -13.96 0.74
C SER A 173 1.04 -13.15 1.84
N LEU A 174 0.25 -13.80 2.71
CA LEU A 174 -0.39 -13.15 3.86
C LEU A 174 0.65 -12.78 4.90
N PHE A 175 1.56 -13.68 5.23
CA PHE A 175 2.67 -13.40 6.14
C PHE A 175 3.51 -12.20 5.67
N LEU A 176 3.90 -12.19 4.40
CA LEU A 176 4.73 -11.13 3.82
C LEU A 176 3.99 -9.79 3.78
N ALA A 177 2.66 -9.79 3.61
CA ALA A 177 1.83 -8.58 3.73
C ALA A 177 1.79 -8.03 5.16
N ILE A 178 1.65 -8.88 6.18
CA ILE A 178 1.68 -8.44 7.59
C ILE A 178 3.01 -7.79 7.90
N VAL A 179 4.13 -8.45 7.58
CA VAL A 179 5.47 -7.92 7.79
C VAL A 179 5.64 -6.58 7.07
N SER A 180 5.15 -6.49 5.82
CA SER A 180 5.19 -5.26 5.03
C SER A 180 4.41 -4.10 5.66
N SER A 181 3.30 -4.37 6.34
CA SER A 181 2.48 -3.33 7.00
C SER A 181 2.93 -2.98 8.42
N VAL A 182 3.64 -3.89 9.11
CA VAL A 182 4.11 -3.68 10.49
C VAL A 182 5.26 -2.68 10.53
N VAL A 183 6.21 -2.74 9.59
CA VAL A 183 7.37 -1.84 9.53
C VAL A 183 6.98 -0.35 9.41
N PRO A 184 6.13 0.07 8.44
CA PRO A 184 5.68 1.46 8.36
C PRO A 184 4.83 1.87 9.57
N PHE A 185 4.06 0.94 10.15
CA PHE A 185 3.29 1.22 11.37
C PHE A 185 4.20 1.53 12.56
N ILE A 186 5.24 0.72 12.80
CA ILE A 186 6.19 0.93 13.90
C ILE A 186 6.93 2.25 13.72
N THR A 187 7.48 2.52 12.54
CA THR A 187 8.23 3.75 12.25
C THR A 187 7.36 5.01 12.41
N ASN A 188 6.14 5.00 11.85
CA ASN A 188 5.20 6.12 12.00
C ASN A 188 4.69 6.28 13.45
N SER A 189 4.51 5.18 14.19
CA SER A 189 4.13 5.23 15.60
C SER A 189 5.25 5.80 16.46
N ILE A 190 6.50 5.39 16.25
CA ILE A 190 7.66 5.94 16.98
C ILE A 190 7.76 7.46 16.75
N CYS A 191 7.66 7.91 15.49
CA CYS A 191 7.69 9.34 15.17
C CYS A 191 6.56 10.12 15.85
N SER A 192 5.34 9.58 15.85
CA SER A 192 4.16 10.22 16.44
C SER A 192 4.24 10.26 17.98
N THR A 193 4.67 9.17 18.61
CA THR A 193 4.80 9.07 20.08
C THR A 193 5.92 9.96 20.61
N VAL A 194 7.07 10.02 19.93
CA VAL A 194 8.18 10.90 20.33
C VAL A 194 7.75 12.37 20.25
N PHE A 195 7.01 12.76 19.20
CA PHE A 195 6.47 14.12 19.09
C PHE A 195 5.59 14.50 20.29
N LEU A 196 4.76 13.57 20.78
CA LEU A 196 3.82 13.81 21.87
C LEU A 196 4.49 13.85 23.25
N ILE A 197 5.56 13.08 23.46
CA ILE A 197 6.25 12.98 24.75
C ILE A 197 7.34 14.05 24.88
N ASN A 198 8.23 14.16 23.89
CA ASN A 198 9.36 15.07 23.96
C ASN A 198 9.64 15.72 22.60
N ARG A 199 9.24 16.99 22.47
CA ARG A 199 9.32 17.75 21.22
C ARG A 199 10.75 17.90 20.72
N ASP A 200 11.72 18.05 21.62
CA ASP A 200 13.12 18.30 21.24
C ASP A 200 13.78 17.04 20.65
N SER A 201 13.31 15.85 21.03
CA SER A 201 13.82 14.58 20.48
C SER A 201 13.14 14.17 19.17
N TRP A 202 12.03 14.81 18.80
CA TRP A 202 11.28 14.46 17.58
C TRP A 202 12.09 14.70 16.32
N GLU A 203 12.84 15.79 16.27
CA GLU A 203 13.65 16.16 15.11
C GLU A 203 14.70 15.06 14.83
N SER A 204 15.32 14.52 15.89
CA SER A 204 16.24 13.38 15.78
C SER A 204 15.61 12.10 15.23
N VAL A 205 14.30 11.94 15.32
CA VAL A 205 13.57 10.71 14.92
C VAL A 205 12.90 10.89 13.55
N LEU A 206 12.82 12.11 13.03
CA LEU A 206 12.13 12.45 11.78
C LEU A 206 12.65 11.68 10.55
N PHE A 207 13.93 11.28 10.54
CA PHE A 207 14.52 10.48 9.45
C PHE A 207 13.92 9.07 9.31
N LEU A 208 13.31 8.52 10.36
CA LEU A 208 12.66 7.21 10.32
C LEU A 208 11.40 7.21 9.45
N ARG A 209 10.76 8.37 9.28
CA ARG A 209 9.49 8.49 8.55
C ARG A 209 9.66 8.21 7.04
N PRO A 210 10.62 8.82 6.32
CA PRO A 210 10.92 8.44 4.94
C PRO A 210 11.27 6.96 4.77
N ILE A 211 12.08 6.40 5.67
CA ILE A 211 12.51 4.99 5.61
C ILE A 211 11.29 4.05 5.70
N GLY A 212 10.37 4.33 6.63
CA GLY A 212 9.14 3.55 6.78
C GLY A 212 8.26 3.60 5.53
N ASN A 213 8.07 4.80 4.98
CA ASN A 213 7.23 5.02 3.81
C ASN A 213 7.85 4.44 2.52
N ASP A 214 9.17 4.53 2.36
CA ASP A 214 9.92 3.91 1.25
C ASP A 214 9.85 2.38 1.30
N PHE A 215 9.93 1.81 2.51
CA PHE A 215 9.76 0.38 2.70
C PHE A 215 8.35 -0.07 2.30
N GLU A 216 7.30 0.67 2.70
CA GLU A 216 5.91 0.33 2.34
C GLU A 216 5.67 0.37 0.83
N THR A 217 6.12 1.44 0.18
CA THR A 217 5.90 1.68 -1.26
C THR A 217 6.63 0.69 -2.15
N THR A 218 7.80 0.21 -1.72
CA THR A 218 8.57 -0.80 -2.45
C THR A 218 8.06 -2.19 -2.15
N MET A 219 7.86 -2.53 -0.87
CA MET A 219 7.58 -3.90 -0.46
C MET A 219 6.17 -4.35 -0.86
N MET A 220 5.17 -3.45 -0.90
CA MET A 220 3.81 -3.80 -1.32
C MET A 220 3.73 -4.35 -2.76
N PRO A 221 4.34 -3.72 -3.80
CA PRO A 221 4.51 -4.31 -5.13
C PRO A 221 5.26 -5.64 -5.14
N TRP A 222 6.34 -5.79 -4.35
CA TRP A 222 7.08 -7.05 -4.26
C TRP A 222 6.20 -8.19 -3.71
N VAL A 223 5.35 -7.91 -2.72
CA VAL A 223 4.36 -8.87 -2.21
C VAL A 223 3.41 -9.30 -3.32
N LEU A 224 2.91 -8.36 -4.12
CA LEU A 224 2.00 -8.64 -5.24
C LEU A 224 2.69 -9.44 -6.35
N PHE A 225 3.94 -9.10 -6.68
CA PHE A 225 4.73 -9.81 -7.69
C PHE A 225 4.96 -11.27 -7.31
N LEU A 226 5.37 -11.55 -6.06
CA LEU A 226 5.64 -12.91 -5.60
C LEU A 226 4.35 -13.74 -5.46
N SER A 227 3.23 -13.10 -5.11
CA SER A 227 1.98 -13.79 -4.84
C SER A 227 1.13 -14.04 -6.09
N HIS A 228 1.04 -13.08 -7.02
CA HIS A 228 0.07 -13.13 -8.11
C HIS A 228 0.49 -14.09 -9.25
N PRO A 229 -0.42 -14.94 -9.77
CA PRO A 229 -0.11 -15.86 -10.87
C PRO A 229 0.12 -15.16 -12.23
N MET A 230 -0.36 -13.93 -12.43
CA MET A 230 -0.11 -13.14 -13.67
C MET A 230 1.38 -12.92 -13.97
N PHE A 231 2.23 -12.80 -12.94
CA PHE A 231 3.66 -12.53 -13.12
C PHE A 231 4.50 -13.81 -13.23
N ARG A 232 3.88 -14.99 -13.11
CA ARG A 232 4.53 -16.21 -13.54
C ARG A 232 4.41 -16.29 -15.05
N SER A 233 5.56 -16.12 -15.72
CA SER A 233 5.70 -16.50 -17.12
C SER A 233 4.97 -17.83 -17.35
N LYS A 234 3.97 -17.82 -18.22
CA LYS A 234 3.37 -19.05 -18.72
C LYS A 234 4.54 -19.81 -19.31
N LYS A 235 5.01 -20.87 -18.64
CA LYS A 235 5.88 -21.83 -19.30
C LYS A 235 5.05 -22.35 -20.46
N THR A 236 5.33 -21.84 -21.65
CA THR A 236 4.92 -22.45 -22.91
C THR A 236 5.46 -23.85 -22.83
N SER A 237 4.63 -24.80 -22.39
CA SER A 237 4.86 -26.21 -22.65
C SER A 237 4.71 -26.33 -24.15
N ALA A 238 5.78 -26.04 -24.88
CA ALA A 238 5.97 -26.55 -26.21
C ALA A 238 6.01 -28.07 -26.04
N LYS A 239 4.82 -28.69 -26.14
CA LYS A 239 4.74 -30.08 -26.57
C LYS A 239 5.29 -30.08 -27.99
N ILE A 240 6.61 -30.22 -28.10
CA ILE A 240 7.23 -30.75 -29.30
C ILE A 240 6.79 -32.21 -29.31
N SER A 241 5.64 -32.45 -29.94
CA SER A 241 5.26 -33.77 -30.40
C SER A 241 6.29 -34.13 -31.47
N THR A 242 7.41 -34.74 -31.07
CA THR A 242 8.23 -35.51 -32.01
C THR A 242 7.36 -36.66 -32.49
N VAL A 243 6.69 -36.43 -33.63
CA VAL A 243 6.19 -37.48 -34.49
C VAL A 243 7.42 -38.27 -34.92
N SER A 244 7.76 -39.30 -34.15
CA SER A 244 8.62 -40.37 -34.66
C SER A 244 7.78 -41.13 -35.67
N MET A 245 8.05 -40.85 -36.94
CA MET A 245 7.64 -41.68 -38.05
C MET A 245 8.25 -43.08 -37.87
N SER A 246 7.47 -44.00 -37.31
CA SER A 246 7.64 -45.42 -37.56
C SER A 246 6.55 -45.83 -38.53
N GLY A 247 6.93 -45.96 -39.81
CA GLY A 247 6.04 -46.42 -40.85
C GLY A 247 5.60 -47.84 -40.55
N THR A 248 4.30 -48.02 -40.28
CA THR A 248 3.65 -49.32 -40.39
C THR A 248 2.56 -49.18 -41.43
N LEU A 249 2.81 -49.79 -42.60
CA LEU A 249 1.81 -49.99 -43.64
C LEU A 249 0.58 -50.65 -43.03
N GLN A 250 -0.57 -49.99 -43.10
CA GLN A 250 -1.84 -50.69 -43.29
C GLN A 250 -2.69 -49.95 -44.33
N MET A 251 -2.69 -50.53 -45.53
CA MET A 251 -3.73 -50.37 -46.53
C MET A 251 -5.10 -50.60 -45.89
N ARG A 252 -5.96 -49.58 -45.85
CA ARG A 252 -7.41 -49.80 -45.76
C ARG A 252 -8.14 -49.01 -46.84
N LYS A 253 -8.78 -49.82 -47.68
CA LYS A 253 -9.43 -49.55 -48.95
C LYS A 253 -10.88 -49.10 -48.71
N LYS A 254 -11.33 -48.14 -49.52
CA LYS A 254 -12.71 -47.89 -50.03
C LYS A 254 -13.82 -47.30 -49.14
N SER A 255 -14.15 -46.03 -49.46
CA SER A 255 -15.42 -45.49 -50.03
C SER A 255 -16.80 -45.84 -49.45
N SER A 256 -17.55 -44.79 -49.07
CA SER A 256 -18.93 -44.40 -49.49
C SER A 256 -19.54 -43.52 -48.38
N VAL A 257 -19.76 -42.22 -48.56
CA VAL A 257 -20.84 -41.53 -49.29
C VAL A 257 -22.24 -41.99 -48.86
N SER A 258 -22.86 -41.18 -47.99
CA SER A 258 -24.29 -41.21 -47.65
C SER A 258 -25.18 -40.85 -48.84
N LYS A 259 -26.25 -41.63 -49.04
CA LYS A 259 -27.56 -41.20 -49.55
C LYS A 259 -28.62 -41.84 -48.64
N VAL A 260 -29.48 -41.05 -47.96
CA VAL A 260 -30.91 -40.83 -48.29
C VAL A 260 -31.64 -42.18 -48.36
N VAL A 261 -32.46 -42.63 -47.40
CA VAL A 261 -33.64 -42.05 -46.71
C VAL A 261 -33.72 -42.62 -45.30
#